data_AF-A0A972MG41-F1
#
_entry.id   AF-A0A972MG41-F1
#
_cell.length_a   1.000
_cell.length_b   1.000
_cell.length_c   1.000
_cell.angle_alpha   90.00
_cell.angle_beta   90.00
_cell.angle_gamma   90.00
#
_symmetry.space_group_name_H-M   'P 1'
#
loop_
_entity.id
_entity.type
_entity.pdbx_description
1 polymer ?
#
loop_
_entity_poly.entity_id
_entity_poly.type
_entity_poly.pdbx_seq_one_letter_code
_entity_poly.pdbx_strand_id
1 'polypeptide(L)'
;QSKYIQEKYSKPIYGKNGQIKSLNYKDGWIWIKRDKNGNILSPYKLLPNIFKGIDNEKVESFITNNKLADGGAALTAFAKMQFSQISKLEHDSIVKGLLKYCELDTLAMVMIFEFWLDEINNS
;
A
#
# COMPACT_ATOMS: atom_id res chain seq x y z
N GLN A 1 -15.32 10.73 8.56
CA GLN A 1 -14.38 9.59 8.47
C GLN A 1 -15.14 8.36 8.94
N SER A 2 -15.29 7.32 8.10
CA SER A 2 -16.18 6.18 8.42
C SER A 2 -15.76 5.46 9.70
N LYS A 3 -16.70 5.27 10.64
CA LYS A 3 -16.49 4.54 11.90
C LYS A 3 -16.40 3.03 11.64
N TYR A 4 -17.28 2.50 10.79
CA TYR A 4 -17.29 1.09 10.39
C TYR A 4 -15.94 0.64 9.80
N ILE A 5 -15.42 1.37 8.82
CA ILE A 5 -14.12 1.05 8.19
C ILE A 5 -13.00 1.12 9.23
N GLN A 6 -13.00 2.14 10.09
CA GLN A 6 -12.01 2.27 11.17
C GLN A 6 -12.05 1.09 12.15
N GLU A 7 -13.23 0.66 12.57
CA GLU A 7 -13.39 -0.44 13.51
C GLU A 7 -13.02 -1.80 12.91
N LYS A 8 -13.33 -2.03 11.63
CA LYS A 8 -13.02 -3.28 10.95
C LYS A 8 -11.53 -3.44 10.69
N TYR A 9 -10.91 -2.44 10.07
CA TYR A 9 -9.53 -2.54 9.59
C TYR A 9 -8.45 -2.12 10.62
N SER A 10 -8.86 -1.75 11.84
CA SER A 10 -7.97 -1.63 13.01
C SER A 10 -7.76 -2.96 13.75
N LYS A 11 -8.49 -4.03 13.40
CA LYS A 11 -8.36 -5.36 14.00
C LYS A 11 -7.30 -6.20 13.28
N PRO A 12 -6.66 -7.16 13.96
CA PRO A 12 -5.65 -8.06 13.39
C PRO A 12 -6.28 -9.20 12.55
N ILE A 13 -7.19 -8.84 11.63
CA ILE A 13 -8.00 -9.79 10.85
C ILE A 13 -7.40 -10.09 9.46
N TYR A 14 -6.32 -9.41 9.08
CA TYR A 14 -5.69 -9.51 7.77
C TYR A 14 -4.43 -10.39 7.81
N GLY A 15 -4.26 -11.27 6.82
CA GLY A 15 -3.06 -12.12 6.70
C GLY A 15 -3.30 -13.46 6.00
N LYS A 16 -2.26 -14.27 5.86
CA LYS A 16 -2.29 -15.57 5.16
C LYS A 16 -3.45 -16.49 5.59
N ASN A 17 -3.70 -16.60 6.88
CA ASN A 17 -4.77 -17.38 7.50
C ASN A 17 -5.77 -16.49 8.25
N GLY A 18 -5.76 -15.18 7.99
CA GLY A 18 -6.70 -14.22 8.58
C GLY A 18 -8.11 -14.38 8.02
N GLN A 19 -9.07 -13.69 8.64
CA GLN A 19 -10.43 -13.58 8.12
C GLN A 19 -10.43 -12.94 6.73
N ILE A 20 -9.62 -11.91 6.54
CA ILE A 20 -9.30 -11.36 5.22
C ILE A 20 -7.96 -11.95 4.79
N LYS A 21 -8.02 -12.85 3.82
CA LYS A 21 -6.85 -13.59 3.34
C LYS A 21 -5.92 -12.68 2.54
N SER A 22 -4.63 -12.82 2.82
CA SER A 22 -3.55 -12.10 2.15
C SER A 22 -2.55 -13.06 1.52
N LEU A 23 -1.99 -12.68 0.37
CA LEU A 23 -0.87 -13.40 -0.23
C LEU A 23 0.47 -12.77 0.16
N ASN A 24 0.47 -11.48 0.53
CA ASN A 24 1.68 -10.67 0.70
C ASN A 24 1.95 -10.20 2.14
N TYR A 25 1.04 -10.47 3.08
CA TYR A 25 1.15 -10.09 4.49
C TYR A 25 0.98 -11.30 5.43
N LYS A 26 1.69 -11.24 6.55
CA LYS A 26 1.60 -12.25 7.62
C LYS A 26 0.31 -12.04 8.41
N ASP A 27 -0.08 -13.08 9.16
CA ASP A 27 -1.21 -13.06 10.07
C ASP A 27 -1.09 -11.94 11.12
N GLY A 28 -2.22 -11.33 11.44
CA GLY A 28 -2.31 -10.22 12.40
C GLY A 28 -1.92 -8.86 11.84
N TRP A 29 -1.89 -8.69 10.52
CA TRP A 29 -1.65 -7.38 9.91
C TRP A 29 -2.82 -6.43 10.18
N ILE A 30 -2.49 -5.18 10.54
CA ILE A 30 -3.46 -4.12 10.85
C ILE A 30 -3.21 -2.96 9.91
N TRP A 31 -4.25 -2.57 9.16
CA TRP A 31 -4.15 -1.51 8.15
C TRP A 31 -4.39 -0.12 8.73
N ILE A 32 -5.38 0.03 9.60
CA ILE A 32 -5.68 1.32 10.22
C ILE A 32 -4.90 1.44 11.51
N LYS A 33 -3.85 2.27 11.46
CA LYS A 33 -3.00 2.64 12.60
C LYS A 33 -3.14 4.12 12.87
N ARG A 34 -2.93 4.51 14.13
CA ARG A 34 -2.94 5.92 14.55
C ARG A 34 -1.54 6.39 14.90
N ASP A 35 -1.26 7.65 14.62
CA ASP A 35 -0.05 8.31 15.10
C ASP A 35 -0.19 8.70 16.60
N LYS A 36 0.86 9.32 17.15
CA LYS A 36 0.87 9.80 18.55
C LYS A 36 -0.19 10.86 18.85
N ASN A 37 -0.73 11.51 17.81
CA ASN A 37 -1.74 12.55 17.90
C ASN A 37 -3.15 12.00 17.63
N GLY A 38 -3.31 10.69 17.41
CA GLY A 38 -4.58 10.04 17.14
C GLY A 38 -5.03 10.05 15.68
N ASN A 39 -4.24 10.63 14.77
CA ASN A 39 -4.57 10.71 13.33
C ASN A 39 -4.32 9.37 12.65
N ILE A 40 -5.17 9.03 11.68
CA ILE A 40 -4.99 7.82 10.88
C ILE A 40 -3.74 7.98 10.00
N LEU A 41 -2.82 7.04 10.13
CA LEU A 41 -1.68 6.90 9.23
C LEU A 41 -2.18 6.33 7.91
N SER A 42 -1.79 6.97 6.80
CA SER A 42 -2.05 6.42 5.47
C SER A 42 -1.48 5.00 5.37
N PRO A 43 -2.29 3.98 5.00
CA PRO A 43 -1.84 2.61 4.80
C PRO A 43 -0.65 2.49 3.84
N TYR A 44 -0.55 3.37 2.84
CA TYR A 44 0.56 3.41 1.89
C TYR A 44 1.91 3.74 2.53
N LYS A 45 1.92 4.45 3.67
CA LYS A 45 3.15 4.71 4.44
C LYS A 45 3.67 3.47 5.18
N LEU A 46 2.89 2.38 5.22
CA LEU A 46 3.30 1.10 5.80
C LEU A 46 4.03 0.19 4.80
N LEU A 47 4.05 0.57 3.52
CA LEU A 47 4.73 -0.18 2.48
C LEU A 47 6.26 -0.06 2.64
N PRO A 48 7.01 -1.12 2.27
CA PRO A 48 8.47 -1.03 2.24
C PRO A 48 8.91 0.06 1.27
N ASN A 49 9.97 0.79 1.61
CA ASN A 49 10.57 1.76 0.69
C ASN A 49 11.27 0.99 -0.44
N ILE A 50 10.55 0.76 -1.53
CA ILE A 50 11.03 0.06 -2.73
C ILE A 50 12.06 0.87 -3.55
N PHE A 51 12.24 2.16 -3.25
CA PHE A 51 13.14 3.06 -3.97
C PHE A 51 14.47 3.31 -3.24
N LYS A 52 14.75 2.60 -2.15
CA LYS A 52 16.01 2.73 -1.41
C LYS A 52 17.17 2.38 -2.36
N GLY A 53 17.94 3.38 -2.81
CA GLY A 53 19.03 3.22 -3.78
C GLY A 53 18.73 3.68 -5.22
N ILE A 54 17.73 4.54 -5.44
CA ILE A 54 17.60 5.33 -6.68
C ILE A 54 18.08 6.75 -6.37
N ASP A 55 18.91 7.31 -7.24
CA ASP A 55 19.43 8.67 -7.10
C ASP A 55 18.28 9.66 -6.91
N ASN A 56 18.32 10.40 -5.79
CA ASN A 56 17.20 11.21 -5.34
C ASN A 56 16.81 12.26 -6.38
N GLU A 57 17.75 12.79 -7.17
CA GLU A 57 17.45 13.77 -8.22
C GLU A 57 16.65 13.18 -9.39
N LYS A 58 16.89 11.91 -9.77
CA LYS A 58 16.08 11.21 -10.78
C LYS A 58 14.76 10.71 -10.23
N VAL A 59 14.65 10.50 -8.92
CA VAL A 59 13.35 10.24 -8.29
C VAL A 59 12.55 11.53 -8.22
N GLU A 60 13.20 12.62 -7.81
CA GLU A 60 12.61 13.92 -7.58
C GLU A 60 12.23 14.61 -8.87
N SER A 61 12.98 14.52 -9.98
CA SER A 61 12.58 15.08 -11.29
C SER A 61 11.35 14.40 -11.91
N PHE A 62 11.11 13.13 -11.58
CA PHE A 62 9.95 12.37 -12.07
C PHE A 62 8.75 12.51 -11.12
N ILE A 63 8.99 12.68 -9.82
CA ILE A 63 7.97 13.05 -8.83
C ILE A 63 7.54 14.52 -9.01
N THR A 64 8.46 15.44 -9.29
CA THR A 64 8.19 16.89 -9.45
C THR A 64 7.45 17.25 -10.73
N ASN A 65 7.27 16.32 -11.67
CA ASN A 65 6.15 16.35 -12.64
C ASN A 65 4.81 16.02 -11.94
N ASN A 66 4.59 16.71 -10.83
CA ASN A 66 3.74 16.42 -9.67
C ASN A 66 2.24 16.56 -9.97
N LYS A 67 1.68 15.55 -10.64
CA LYS A 67 0.24 15.21 -10.58
C LYS A 67 -0.02 13.70 -10.42
N LEU A 68 1.00 12.89 -10.14
CA LEU A 68 0.89 11.43 -10.07
C LEU A 68 0.97 10.93 -8.63
N ALA A 69 -0.09 11.20 -7.87
CA ALA A 69 -0.52 10.25 -6.85
C ALA A 69 -1.05 8.98 -7.57
N ASP A 70 -0.79 7.80 -7.02
CA ASP A 70 -1.44 6.52 -7.39
C ASP A 70 -1.09 5.81 -8.72
N GLY A 71 0.18 5.46 -8.93
CA GLY A 71 0.55 4.41 -9.92
C GLY A 71 1.92 4.58 -10.57
N GLY A 72 2.44 5.81 -10.61
CA GLY A 72 3.76 6.12 -11.18
C GLY A 72 4.91 5.44 -10.43
N ALA A 73 4.80 5.33 -9.11
CA ALA A 73 5.77 4.65 -8.25
C ALA A 73 5.96 3.16 -8.66
N ALA A 74 4.86 2.43 -8.87
CA ALA A 74 4.93 1.03 -9.26
C ALA A 74 5.59 0.87 -10.64
N LEU A 75 5.23 1.75 -11.58
CA LEU A 75 5.79 1.79 -12.93
C LEU A 75 7.29 2.12 -12.92
N THR A 76 7.73 3.05 -12.07
CA THR A 76 9.16 3.39 -11.89
C THR A 76 9.97 2.19 -11.39
N ALA A 77 9.44 1.45 -10.41
CA ALA A 77 10.11 0.27 -9.88
C ALA A 77 10.19 -0.85 -10.93
N PHE A 78 9.13 -1.02 -11.74
CA PHE A 78 9.13 -1.94 -12.87
C PHE A 78 10.12 -1.53 -13.97
N ALA A 79 10.18 -0.25 -14.34
CA ALA A 79 11.14 0.27 -15.30
C ALA A 79 12.59 0.07 -14.81
N LYS A 80 12.88 0.27 -13.51
CA LYS A 80 14.20 -0.03 -12.94
C LYS A 80 14.57 -1.51 -13.12
N MET A 81 13.63 -2.42 -12.87
CA MET A 81 13.86 -3.85 -13.12
C MET A 81 14.20 -4.16 -14.58
N GLN A 82 13.55 -3.47 -15.53
CA GLN A 82 13.70 -3.74 -16.96
C GLN A 82 14.97 -3.11 -17.56
N PHE A 83 15.40 -1.95 -17.06
CA PHE A 83 16.43 -1.11 -17.71
C PHE A 83 17.71 -0.92 -16.90
N SER A 84 17.83 -1.49 -15.69
CA SER A 84 19.04 -1.41 -14.86
C SER A 84 19.61 -2.78 -14.53
N GLN A 85 20.94 -2.90 -14.47
CA GLN A 85 21.59 -4.07 -13.87
C GLN A 85 21.36 -4.03 -12.36
N ILE A 86 20.39 -4.82 -11.89
CA ILE A 86 20.07 -4.98 -10.46
C ILE A 86 20.46 -6.38 -9.99
N SER A 87 20.85 -6.50 -8.73
CA SER A 87 21.09 -7.81 -8.13
C SER A 87 19.78 -8.59 -7.97
N LYS A 88 19.87 -9.92 -7.87
CA LYS A 88 18.70 -10.78 -7.60
C LYS A 88 17.99 -10.38 -6.31
N LEU A 89 18.72 -9.96 -5.28
CA LEU A 89 18.16 -9.53 -4.00
C LEU A 89 17.35 -8.23 -4.14
N GLU A 90 17.85 -7.27 -4.92
CA GLU A 90 17.13 -6.01 -5.20
C GLU A 90 15.91 -6.25 -6.06
N HIS A 91 16.03 -7.08 -7.09
CA HIS A 91 14.92 -7.53 -7.93
C HIS A 91 13.80 -8.14 -7.08
N ASP A 92 14.12 -9.13 -6.24
CA ASP A 92 13.15 -9.82 -5.40
C ASP A 92 12.50 -8.88 -4.37
N SER A 93 13.24 -7.86 -3.91
CA SER A 93 12.73 -6.84 -2.99
C SER A 93 11.75 -5.90 -3.68
N ILE A 94 12.04 -5.47 -4.91
CA ILE A 94 11.13 -4.65 -5.72
C ILE A 94 9.85 -5.43 -6.02
N VAL A 95 9.97 -6.68 -6.51
CA VAL A 95 8.81 -7.53 -6.81
C VAL A 95 7.92 -7.71 -5.57
N LYS A 96 8.51 -8.04 -4.42
CA LYS A 96 7.74 -8.19 -3.17
C LYS A 96 7.03 -6.89 -2.75
N GLY A 97 7.67 -5.74 -2.93
CA GLY A 97 7.08 -4.45 -2.62
C GLY A 97 5.94 -4.08 -3.56
N LEU A 98 6.07 -4.37 -4.86
CA LEU A 98 5.02 -4.18 -5.86
C LEU A 98 3.80 -5.06 -5.57
N LEU A 99 4.00 -6.34 -5.26
CA LEU A 99 2.88 -7.23 -4.91
C LEU A 99 2.12 -6.72 -3.67
N LYS A 100 2.84 -6.21 -2.66
CA LYS A 100 2.26 -5.56 -1.48
C LYS A 100 1.46 -4.30 -1.81
N TYR A 101 1.92 -3.50 -2.78
CA TYR A 101 1.23 -2.30 -3.26
C TYR A 101 -0.06 -2.66 -4.01
N CYS A 102 0.01 -3.58 -4.98
CA CYS A 102 -1.17 -4.02 -5.74
C CYS A 102 -2.25 -4.64 -4.85
N GLU A 103 -1.86 -5.41 -3.84
CA GLU A 103 -2.81 -5.96 -2.86
C GLU A 103 -3.48 -4.86 -2.03
N LEU A 104 -2.73 -3.81 -1.65
CA LEU A 104 -3.28 -2.65 -0.95
C LEU A 104 -4.23 -1.84 -1.84
N ASP A 105 -3.93 -1.63 -3.12
CA ASP A 105 -4.84 -0.92 -4.04
C ASP A 105 -6.17 -1.66 -4.21
N THR A 106 -6.12 -2.99 -4.32
CA THR A 106 -7.32 -3.83 -4.35
C THR A 106 -8.11 -3.67 -3.06
N LEU A 107 -7.42 -3.67 -1.91
CA LEU A 107 -8.05 -3.46 -0.61
C LEU A 107 -8.66 -2.06 -0.46
N ALA A 108 -8.02 -1.02 -0.99
CA ALA A 108 -8.53 0.34 -0.95
C ALA A 108 -9.88 0.44 -1.69
N MET A 109 -10.00 -0.22 -2.85
CA MET A 109 -11.28 -0.33 -3.56
C MET A 109 -12.34 -1.06 -2.75
N VAL A 110 -11.97 -2.15 -2.05
CA VAL A 110 -12.90 -2.86 -1.14
C VAL A 110 -13.34 -1.95 0.01
N MET A 111 -12.44 -1.19 0.63
CA MET A 111 -12.79 -0.26 1.70
C MET A 111 -13.78 0.82 1.22
N ILE A 112 -13.61 1.34 0.00
CA ILE A 112 -14.53 2.31 -0.61
C ILE A 112 -15.90 1.67 -0.85
N PHE A 113 -15.93 0.46 -1.43
CA PHE A 113 -17.18 -0.26 -1.66
C PHE A 113 -17.93 -0.55 -0.36
N GLU A 114 -17.22 -1.07 0.64
CA GLU A 114 -17.78 -1.36 1.96
C GLU A 114 -18.27 -0.11 2.69
N PHE A 115 -17.61 1.03 2.50
CA PHE A 115 -18.08 2.31 3.01
C PHE A 115 -19.44 2.66 2.41
N TRP A 116 -19.58 2.65 1.09
CA TRP A 116 -20.85 2.98 0.44
C TRP A 116 -21.97 2.01 0.82
N LEU A 117 -21.66 0.73 0.96
CA LEU A 117 -22.62 -0.27 1.40
C LEU A 117 -23.11 0.00 2.84
N ASP A 118 -22.22 0.40 3.74
CA ASP A 118 -22.55 0.80 5.11
C ASP A 118 -23.42 2.06 5.13
N GLU A 119 -23.07 3.08 4.33
CA GLU A 119 -23.87 4.31 4.24
C GLU A 119 -25.29 4.04 3.72
N ILE A 120 -25.45 3.21 2.69
CA ILE A 120 -26.78 2.88 2.13
C ILE A 120 -27.63 2.07 3.12
N ASN A 121 -27.05 1.10 3.82
CA ASN A 121 -27.80 0.23 4.73
C ASN A 121 -28.16 0.91 6.07
N ASN A 122 -27.45 1.98 6.44
CA ASN A 122 -27.73 2.76 7.64
C ASN A 122 -28.34 4.16 7.35
N SER A 123 -28.72 4.43 6.10
CA SER A 123 -29.53 5.60 5.69
C SER A 123 -31.02 5.28 5.72
#